data_AF-A0AAF0MHC2-F1
#
_entry.id   AF-A0AAF0MHC2-F1
#
_cell.length_a   1.000
_cell.length_b   1.000
_cell.length_c   1.000
_cell.angle_alpha   90.00
_cell.angle_beta   90.00
_cell.angle_gamma   90.00
#
_symmetry.space_group_name_H-M   'P 1'
#
loop_
_entity.id
_entity.type
_entity.pdbx_description
1 polymer ?
#
loop_
_entity_poly.entity_id
_entity_poly.type
_entity_poly.pdbx_seq_one_letter_code
_entity_poly.pdbx_strand_id
1 'polypeptide(L)'
;MIDEKDYQIGMLRLERIVERNRTVHDADDRWCVNECKLCGYIWNAESESERPNVCPMCRSSLWDRPNVRKVMCYRCGHEWITSSESPMMCPSCKSRRWKNELLPLECCRCGSTWEDTFKQGVPVTCPKCGVLKPEQYKVGRIHKKTLRDVTEHRNNRVSLDESILKEMWGIDEDLFRSVCLRKHGLTSVQADIIVKFDRGESVPDIASDMSVSVSTVMDVVLPFMRLCESMGVRTWS
;
A
#
# COMPACT_ATOMS: atom_id res chain seq x y z
N MET A 1 -18.13 -55.19 -9.07
CA MET A 1 -19.53 -54.78 -8.82
C MET A 1 -19.56 -54.19 -7.44
N ILE A 2 -20.06 -52.97 -7.28
CA ILE A 2 -20.21 -52.34 -5.96
C ILE A 2 -21.37 -53.04 -5.26
N ASP A 3 -21.19 -53.44 -4.00
CA ASP A 3 -22.24 -54.08 -3.19
C ASP A 3 -23.38 -53.07 -2.95
N GLU A 4 -24.62 -53.52 -3.04
CA GLU A 4 -25.81 -52.68 -2.84
C GLU A 4 -25.75 -52.01 -1.45
N LYS A 5 -25.18 -52.69 -0.46
CA LYS A 5 -24.98 -52.14 0.88
C LYS A 5 -24.01 -50.95 0.90
N ASP A 6 -22.93 -51.01 0.12
CA ASP A 6 -21.96 -49.92 0.02
C ASP A 6 -22.56 -48.69 -0.68
N TYR A 7 -23.42 -48.91 -1.68
CA TYR A 7 -24.17 -47.84 -2.34
C TYR A 7 -25.12 -47.13 -1.35
N GLN A 8 -25.90 -47.90 -0.58
CA GLN A 8 -26.83 -47.35 0.42
C GLN A 8 -26.09 -46.59 1.53
N ILE A 9 -24.93 -47.08 1.99
CA ILE A 9 -24.09 -46.38 2.96
C ILE A 9 -23.54 -45.08 2.37
N GLY A 10 -23.14 -45.09 1.10
CA GLY A 10 -22.71 -43.89 0.37
C GLY A 10 -23.82 -42.84 0.29
N MET A 11 -25.04 -43.25 -0.03
CA MET A 11 -26.20 -42.37 -0.14
C MET A 11 -26.58 -41.74 1.21
N LEU A 12 -26.59 -42.52 2.29
CA LEU A 12 -26.86 -42.00 3.64
C LEU A 12 -25.78 -41.00 4.12
N ARG A 13 -24.53 -41.15 3.67
CA ARG A 13 -23.47 -40.17 3.94
C ARG A 13 -23.70 -38.88 3.16
N LEU A 14 -24.10 -38.98 1.90
CA LEU A 14 -24.43 -37.83 1.06
C LEU A 14 -25.63 -37.06 1.61
N GLU A 15 -26.70 -37.74 2.01
CA GLU A 15 -27.85 -37.11 2.66
C GLU A 15 -27.43 -36.33 3.92
N ARG A 16 -26.57 -36.92 4.77
CA ARG A 16 -26.07 -36.25 5.98
C ARG A 16 -25.21 -35.01 5.67
N ILE A 17 -24.45 -35.03 4.58
CA ILE A 17 -23.67 -33.87 4.10
C ILE A 17 -24.62 -32.78 3.58
N VAL A 18 -25.66 -33.14 2.84
CA VAL A 18 -26.67 -32.21 2.32
C VAL A 18 -27.48 -31.59 3.46
N GLU A 19 -27.89 -32.38 4.46
CA GLU A 19 -28.60 -31.92 5.66
C GLU A 19 -27.74 -30.89 6.42
N ARG A 20 -26.46 -31.22 6.64
CA ARG A 20 -25.51 -30.33 7.30
C ARG A 20 -25.32 -29.02 6.52
N ASN A 21 -25.23 -29.08 5.20
CA ASN A 21 -25.09 -27.90 4.36
C ASN A 21 -26.38 -27.06 4.27
N ARG A 22 -27.56 -27.69 4.38
CA ARG A 22 -28.84 -26.96 4.50
C ARG A 22 -28.94 -26.21 5.81
N THR A 23 -28.51 -26.81 6.93
CA THR A 23 -28.51 -26.12 8.23
C THR A 23 -27.51 -24.96 8.34
N VAL A 24 -26.54 -24.87 7.42
CA VAL A 24 -25.59 -23.74 7.34
C VAL A 24 -26.18 -22.57 6.55
N HIS A 25 -27.16 -22.80 5.67
CA HIS A 25 -27.76 -21.74 4.86
C HIS A 25 -28.99 -21.07 5.50
N ASP A 26 -29.59 -21.65 6.54
CA ASP A 26 -30.73 -21.06 7.26
C ASP A 26 -30.34 -20.39 8.59
N ALA A 27 -29.05 -20.34 8.92
CA ALA A 27 -28.52 -19.55 10.03
C ALA A 27 -28.06 -18.17 9.53
N ASP A 28 -29.04 -17.29 9.36
CA ASP A 28 -28.97 -15.84 9.53
C ASP A 28 -27.62 -15.17 9.16
N ASP A 29 -27.62 -14.54 7.97
CA ASP A 29 -26.67 -13.58 7.38
C ASP A 29 -26.33 -12.39 8.32
N ARG A 30 -25.84 -12.67 9.53
CA ARG A 30 -25.63 -11.67 10.59
C ARG A 30 -24.17 -11.33 10.82
N TRP A 31 -23.27 -11.71 9.91
CA TRP A 31 -21.87 -11.27 9.94
C TRP A 31 -21.60 -10.25 8.85
N CYS A 32 -21.53 -8.98 9.26
CA CYS A 32 -21.03 -7.93 8.39
C CYS A 32 -19.50 -7.95 8.42
N VAL A 33 -18.89 -8.38 7.32
CA VAL A 33 -17.45 -8.20 7.10
C VAL A 33 -17.20 -6.73 6.80
N ASN A 34 -16.37 -6.09 7.60
CA ASN A 34 -15.95 -4.70 7.42
C ASN A 34 -14.51 -4.67 6.94
N GLU A 35 -14.21 -3.79 5.98
CA GLU A 35 -12.86 -3.56 5.47
C GLU A 35 -12.51 -2.07 5.60
N CYS A 36 -11.33 -1.78 6.15
CA CYS A 36 -10.82 -0.42 6.16
C CYS A 36 -10.19 -0.07 4.80
N LYS A 37 -10.83 0.83 4.06
CA LYS A 37 -10.36 1.36 2.76
C LYS A 37 -9.03 2.13 2.82
N LEU A 38 -8.45 2.31 4.02
CA LEU A 38 -7.18 3.00 4.24
C LEU A 38 -6.01 2.08 4.54
N CYS A 39 -6.24 1.03 5.33
CA CYS A 39 -5.18 0.14 5.78
C CYS A 39 -5.39 -1.32 5.39
N GLY A 40 -6.53 -1.65 4.76
CA GLY A 40 -6.90 -3.00 4.34
C GLY A 40 -7.26 -3.94 5.49
N TYR A 41 -7.33 -3.45 6.73
CA TYR A 41 -7.72 -4.31 7.86
C TYR A 41 -9.16 -4.79 7.69
N ILE A 42 -9.39 -6.09 7.83
CA ILE A 42 -10.70 -6.74 7.74
C ILE A 42 -11.10 -7.23 9.13
N TRP A 43 -12.34 -7.00 9.52
CA TRP A 43 -12.91 -7.51 10.77
C TRP A 43 -14.39 -7.84 10.64
N ASN A 44 -14.85 -8.79 11.44
CA ASN A 44 -16.25 -9.16 11.51
C ASN A 44 -16.93 -8.33 12.61
N ALA A 45 -18.14 -7.84 12.33
CA ALA A 45 -19.03 -7.30 13.36
C ALA A 45 -20.23 -8.23 13.53
N GLU A 46 -20.75 -8.35 14.75
CA GLU A 46 -21.90 -9.21 15.07
C GLU A 46 -23.22 -8.63 14.53
N SER A 47 -23.22 -7.34 14.16
CA SER A 47 -24.33 -6.66 13.52
C SER A 47 -23.90 -5.39 12.77
N GLU A 48 -24.75 -4.90 11.87
CA GLU A 48 -24.53 -3.61 11.19
C GLU A 48 -24.56 -2.42 12.16
N SER A 49 -25.29 -2.53 13.28
CA SER A 49 -25.31 -1.54 14.37
C SER A 49 -24.01 -1.43 15.15
N GLU A 50 -23.12 -2.42 15.06
CA GLU A 50 -21.81 -2.44 15.70
C GLU A 50 -20.68 -1.93 14.79
N ARG A 51 -21.01 -1.36 13.63
CA ARG A 51 -20.01 -0.75 12.76
C ARG A 51 -19.26 0.35 13.52
N PRO A 52 -17.93 0.21 13.71
CA PRO A 52 -17.21 1.12 14.57
C PRO A 52 -17.07 2.48 13.90
N ASN A 53 -17.11 3.56 14.68
CA ASN A 53 -16.87 4.91 14.15
C ASN A 53 -15.42 5.13 13.67
N VAL A 54 -14.50 4.23 14.04
CA VAL A 54 -13.08 4.27 13.69
C VAL A 54 -12.59 2.88 13.32
N CYS A 55 -11.62 2.79 12.43
CA CYS A 55 -10.96 1.52 12.15
C CYS A 55 -10.25 1.03 13.43
N PRO A 56 -10.43 -0.24 13.85
CA PRO A 56 -9.76 -0.78 15.03
C PRO A 56 -8.22 -0.84 14.88
N MET A 57 -7.71 -0.95 13.65
CA MET A 57 -6.27 -1.02 13.37
C MET A 57 -5.63 0.37 13.23
N CYS A 58 -6.10 1.21 12.29
CA CYS A 58 -5.48 2.51 12.01
C CYS A 58 -6.14 3.70 12.72
N ARG A 59 -7.22 3.46 13.50
CA ARG A 59 -8.02 4.48 14.22
C ARG A 59 -8.61 5.58 13.35
N SER A 60 -8.58 5.42 12.02
CA SER A 60 -9.16 6.40 11.11
C SER A 60 -10.67 6.36 11.16
N SER A 61 -11.32 7.51 11.28
CA SER A 61 -12.78 7.68 11.15
C SER A 61 -13.27 7.71 9.70
N LEU A 62 -12.34 7.66 8.73
CA LEU A 62 -12.65 7.67 7.30
C LEU A 62 -12.63 6.26 6.71
N TRP A 63 -12.54 5.22 7.54
CA TRP A 63 -12.25 3.86 7.11
C TRP A 63 -13.25 3.26 6.11
N ASP A 64 -14.52 3.63 6.19
CA ASP A 64 -15.57 3.12 5.29
C ASP A 64 -15.99 4.13 4.19
N ARG A 65 -15.37 5.30 4.13
CA ARG A 65 -15.82 6.30 3.15
C ARG A 65 -15.39 5.90 1.73
N PRO A 66 -16.30 5.92 0.74
CA PRO A 66 -16.01 5.44 -0.61
C PRO A 66 -14.99 6.31 -1.36
N ASN A 67 -14.95 7.62 -1.09
CA ASN A 67 -14.15 8.60 -1.84
C ASN A 67 -12.86 9.02 -1.13
N VAL A 68 -12.30 8.13 -0.33
CA VAL A 68 -11.10 8.42 0.45
C VAL A 68 -9.89 8.34 -0.45
N ARG A 69 -9.05 9.37 -0.39
CA ARG A 69 -7.80 9.41 -1.13
C ARG A 69 -6.72 10.16 -0.38
N LYS A 70 -5.49 9.81 -0.68
CA LYS A 70 -4.30 10.53 -0.22
C LYS A 70 -4.06 11.72 -1.13
N VAL A 71 -3.83 12.88 -0.54
CA VAL A 71 -3.48 14.12 -1.25
C VAL A 71 -2.21 14.71 -0.64
N MET A 72 -1.46 15.46 -1.44
CA MET A 72 -0.22 16.12 -1.03
C MET A 72 -0.30 17.61 -1.31
N CYS A 73 0.27 18.43 -0.43
CA CYS A 73 0.41 19.85 -0.65
C CYS A 73 1.68 20.14 -1.44
N TYR A 74 1.57 20.67 -2.66
CA TYR A 74 2.73 21.08 -3.47
C TYR A 74 3.51 22.27 -2.88
N ARG A 75 3.01 22.92 -1.82
CA ARG A 75 3.69 24.04 -1.15
C ARG A 75 4.58 23.61 0.00
N CYS A 76 4.17 22.59 0.76
CA CYS A 76 4.89 22.15 1.97
C CYS A 76 5.22 20.67 1.99
N GLY A 77 4.84 19.90 0.97
CA GLY A 77 5.03 18.46 0.90
C GLY A 77 4.14 17.64 1.83
N HIS A 78 3.36 18.27 2.72
CA HIS A 78 2.52 17.54 3.67
C HIS A 78 1.49 16.68 2.95
N GLU A 79 1.39 15.41 3.35
CA GLU A 79 0.42 14.45 2.86
C GLU A 79 -0.69 14.23 3.88
N TRP A 80 -1.92 14.12 3.42
CA TRP A 80 -3.06 13.77 4.28
C TRP A 80 -4.12 13.00 3.52
N ILE A 81 -4.99 12.35 4.28
CA ILE A 81 -6.12 11.61 3.77
C ILE A 81 -7.36 12.51 3.82
N THR A 82 -8.13 12.53 2.74
CA THR A 82 -9.38 13.29 2.67
C THR A 82 -10.45 12.48 1.94
N SER A 83 -11.70 12.62 2.39
CA SER A 83 -12.87 12.16 1.63
C SER A 83 -13.50 13.28 0.79
N SER A 84 -13.12 14.54 1.02
CA SER A 84 -13.60 15.70 0.25
C SER A 84 -12.89 15.73 -1.10
N GLU A 85 -13.61 15.91 -2.20
CA GLU A 85 -13.10 15.98 -3.58
C GLU A 85 -12.12 17.15 -3.82
N SER A 86 -12.27 18.24 -3.06
CA SER A 86 -11.37 19.38 -3.13
C SER A 86 -11.23 20.01 -1.75
N PRO A 87 -10.30 19.53 -0.90
CA PRO A 87 -10.08 20.16 0.38
C PRO A 87 -9.70 21.63 0.17
N MET A 88 -10.33 22.54 0.92
CA MET A 88 -10.15 23.98 0.70
C MET A 88 -8.73 24.46 1.03
N MET A 89 -8.02 23.76 1.90
CA MET A 89 -6.72 24.19 2.41
C MET A 89 -5.87 23.02 2.91
N CYS A 90 -4.55 23.20 2.85
CA CYS A 90 -3.61 22.27 3.48
C CYS A 90 -3.75 22.35 5.01
N PRO A 91 -3.87 21.23 5.74
CA PRO A 91 -3.98 21.24 7.20
C PRO A 91 -2.69 21.73 7.88
N SER A 92 -1.52 21.51 7.26
CA SER A 92 -0.20 21.91 7.76
C SER A 92 0.07 23.40 7.50
N CYS A 93 0.29 23.80 6.24
CA CYS A 93 0.65 25.20 5.92
C CYS A 93 -0.53 26.17 5.73
N LYS A 94 -1.78 25.71 5.89
CA LYS A 94 -3.02 26.49 5.68
C LYS A 94 -3.18 27.08 4.26
N SER A 95 -2.35 26.67 3.30
CA SER A 95 -2.42 27.16 1.93
C SER A 95 -3.68 26.66 1.21
N ARG A 96 -4.43 27.60 0.62
CA ARG A 96 -5.56 27.32 -0.28
C ARG A 96 -5.13 26.86 -1.68
N ARG A 97 -3.84 27.01 -2.01
CA ARG A 97 -3.26 26.66 -3.33
C ARG A 97 -2.39 25.41 -3.25
N TRP A 98 -2.78 24.47 -2.39
CA TRP A 98 -2.04 23.23 -2.15
C TRP A 98 -2.00 22.30 -3.37
N LYS A 99 -2.98 22.39 -4.27
CA LYS A 99 -3.07 21.61 -5.51
C LYS A 99 -2.31 22.23 -6.69
N ASN A 100 -1.89 23.49 -6.58
CA ASN A 100 -1.21 24.15 -7.69
C ASN A 100 0.26 23.71 -7.72
N GLU A 101 0.66 23.09 -8.83
CA GLU A 101 2.06 22.72 -9.08
C GLU A 101 2.95 23.96 -9.03
N LEU A 102 4.08 23.83 -8.34
CA LEU A 102 5.14 24.82 -8.34
C LEU A 102 6.08 24.54 -9.50
N LEU A 103 6.40 25.59 -10.24
CA LEU A 103 7.36 25.54 -11.33
C LEU A 103 8.67 26.20 -10.88
N PRO A 104 9.80 25.49 -10.98
CA PRO A 104 11.09 26.11 -10.76
C PRO A 104 11.35 27.11 -11.89
N LEU A 105 11.61 28.35 -11.51
CA LEU A 105 11.93 29.47 -12.39
C LEU A 105 13.36 29.90 -12.12
N GLU A 106 14.10 30.17 -13.20
CA GLU A 106 15.44 30.75 -13.15
C GLU A 106 15.41 32.11 -13.85
N CYS A 107 15.90 33.15 -13.19
CA CYS A 107 16.01 34.48 -13.81
C CYS A 107 17.28 34.55 -14.67
N CYS A 108 17.14 34.81 -15.96
CA CYS A 108 18.27 34.99 -16.88
C CYS A 108 19.10 36.26 -16.57
N ARG A 109 18.54 37.24 -15.84
CA ARG A 109 19.24 38.49 -15.49
C ARG A 109 20.19 38.35 -14.30
N CYS A 110 19.77 37.65 -13.24
CA CYS A 110 20.55 37.55 -11.99
C CYS A 110 20.89 36.11 -11.59
N GLY A 111 20.47 35.11 -12.36
CA GLY A 111 20.71 33.69 -12.08
C GLY A 111 19.97 33.14 -10.86
N SER A 112 19.11 33.92 -10.21
CA SER A 112 18.37 33.44 -9.03
C SER A 112 17.31 32.43 -9.42
N THR A 113 17.13 31.40 -8.61
CA THR A 113 16.10 30.37 -8.78
C THR A 113 15.01 30.52 -7.70
N TRP A 114 13.75 30.31 -8.06
CA TRP A 114 12.61 30.31 -7.12
C TRP A 114 11.47 29.44 -7.65
N GLU A 115 10.48 29.18 -6.82
CA GLU A 115 9.29 28.41 -7.17
C GLU A 115 8.07 29.32 -7.24
N ASP A 116 7.31 29.26 -8.34
CA ASP A 116 6.06 29.99 -8.47
C ASP A 116 4.98 29.18 -9.20
N THR A 117 3.72 29.55 -8.97
CA THR A 117 2.60 29.06 -9.75
C THR A 117 2.51 29.84 -11.05
N PHE A 118 3.13 29.32 -12.10
CA PHE A 118 3.01 29.89 -13.44
C PHE A 118 1.53 29.89 -13.87
N LYS A 119 1.00 31.08 -14.15
CA LYS A 119 -0.34 31.26 -14.71
C LYS A 119 -0.21 31.98 -16.03
N GLN A 120 -0.86 31.46 -17.07
CA GLN A 120 -0.94 32.18 -18.34
C GLN A 120 -1.53 33.58 -18.11
N GLY A 121 -0.85 34.61 -18.61
CA GLY A 121 -1.25 36.02 -18.50
C GLY A 121 -0.81 36.75 -17.22
N VAL A 122 -0.19 36.09 -16.24
CA VAL A 122 0.39 36.77 -15.06
C VAL A 122 1.88 37.01 -15.28
N PRO A 123 2.38 38.25 -15.13
CA PRO A 123 3.80 38.54 -15.29
C PRO A 123 4.65 37.83 -14.22
N VAL A 124 5.70 37.14 -14.66
CA VAL A 124 6.65 36.47 -13.77
C VAL A 124 7.53 37.51 -13.08
N THR A 125 7.64 37.42 -11.76
CA THR A 125 8.40 38.39 -10.96
C THR A 125 9.58 37.70 -10.28
N CYS A 126 10.80 38.14 -10.60
CA CYS A 126 12.00 37.75 -9.88
C CYS A 126 12.06 38.47 -8.52
N PRO A 127 12.37 37.77 -7.41
CA PRO A 127 12.57 38.40 -6.11
C PRO A 127 13.65 39.48 -6.07
N LYS A 128 14.62 39.43 -7.00
CA LYS A 128 15.73 40.41 -7.09
C LYS A 128 15.56 41.43 -8.21
N CYS A 129 15.05 41.01 -9.38
CA CYS A 129 15.00 41.87 -10.57
C CYS A 129 13.61 42.47 -10.86
N GLY A 130 12.59 42.09 -10.08
CA GLY A 130 11.21 42.49 -10.35
C GLY A 130 10.62 41.79 -11.57
N VAL A 131 9.75 42.48 -12.30
CA VAL A 131 8.97 41.91 -13.41
C VAL A 131 9.88 41.52 -14.58
N LEU A 132 9.71 40.29 -15.07
CA LEU A 132 10.49 39.71 -16.17
C LEU A 132 9.64 39.55 -17.43
N LYS A 133 10.27 39.72 -18.59
CA LYS A 133 9.71 39.34 -19.90
C LYS A 133 9.88 37.83 -20.15
N PRO A 134 9.10 37.20 -21.06
CA PRO A 134 9.20 35.78 -21.40
C PRO A 134 10.62 35.28 -21.74
N GLU A 135 11.45 36.14 -22.31
CA GLU A 135 12.85 35.82 -22.68
C GLU A 135 13.83 35.87 -21.48
N GLN A 136 13.40 36.44 -20.35
CA GLN A 136 14.25 36.76 -19.20
C GLN A 136 14.13 35.78 -18.05
N TYR A 137 13.39 34.70 -18.25
CA TYR A 137 13.36 33.57 -17.33
C TYR A 137 13.37 32.26 -18.09
N LYS A 138 13.94 31.24 -17.46
CA LYS A 138 13.78 29.86 -17.89
C LYS A 138 12.80 29.20 -16.95
N VAL A 139 11.76 28.61 -17.52
CA VAL A 139 10.93 27.66 -16.78
C VAL A 139 11.73 26.36 -16.78
N GLY A 140 12.23 25.97 -15.61
CA GLY A 140 12.79 24.64 -15.44
C GLY A 140 11.72 23.62 -15.83
N ARG A 141 12.13 22.44 -16.28
CA ARG A 141 11.19 21.31 -16.27
C ARG A 141 10.67 21.24 -14.84
N ILE A 142 9.35 21.18 -14.69
CA ILE A 142 8.74 20.82 -13.42
C ILE A 142 9.64 19.71 -12.88
N HIS A 143 10.21 19.86 -11.67
CA HIS A 143 10.36 18.68 -10.85
C HIS A 143 8.91 18.26 -10.63
N LYS A 144 8.32 17.63 -11.66
CA LYS A 144 7.28 16.68 -11.42
C LYS A 144 8.03 15.83 -10.43
N LYS A 145 7.64 15.92 -9.17
CA LYS A 145 7.56 14.71 -8.39
C LYS A 145 6.66 13.79 -9.21
N THR A 146 7.24 13.24 -10.26
CA THR A 146 6.69 12.21 -11.09
C THR A 146 6.44 11.10 -10.10
N LEU A 147 5.61 10.15 -10.46
CA LEU A 147 5.67 8.83 -9.83
C LEU A 147 7.11 8.23 -9.75
N ARG A 148 8.14 8.86 -10.31
CA ARG A 148 9.56 8.54 -10.06
C ARG A 148 10.22 9.28 -8.91
N ASP A 149 9.77 10.45 -8.44
CA ASP A 149 10.22 11.00 -7.15
C ASP A 149 9.49 10.34 -5.97
N VAL A 150 8.52 9.46 -6.27
CA VAL A 150 8.13 8.33 -5.40
C VAL A 150 9.30 7.34 -5.23
N THR A 151 10.49 7.57 -5.79
CA THR A 151 11.70 6.95 -5.23
C THR A 151 12.08 7.52 -3.85
N GLU A 152 11.36 8.47 -3.26
CA GLU A 152 11.33 8.63 -1.79
C GLU A 152 10.52 7.52 -1.08
N HIS A 153 9.73 6.70 -1.79
CA HIS A 153 9.39 5.34 -1.35
C HIS A 153 10.54 4.34 -1.57
N ARG A 154 11.78 4.78 -1.84
CA ARG A 154 12.96 3.99 -1.43
C ARG A 154 13.03 3.80 0.09
N ASN A 155 12.19 4.49 0.87
CA ASN A 155 11.96 4.17 2.28
C ASN A 155 10.87 3.13 2.53
N ASN A 156 10.25 2.56 1.48
CA ASN A 156 9.55 1.29 1.55
C ASN A 156 10.46 0.12 1.14
N ARG A 157 11.78 0.34 1.15
CA ARG A 157 12.73 -0.77 1.20
C ARG A 157 12.36 -1.60 2.41
N VAL A 158 12.12 -2.87 2.17
CA VAL A 158 11.97 -3.89 3.19
C VAL A 158 13.16 -3.75 4.15
N SER A 159 12.89 -3.20 5.33
CA SER A 159 13.89 -3.03 6.39
C SER A 159 13.84 -4.27 7.24
N LEU A 160 14.52 -5.32 6.78
CA LEU A 160 14.74 -6.52 7.56
C LEU A 160 16.03 -6.36 8.35
N ASP A 161 16.00 -6.83 9.59
CA ASP A 161 17.17 -7.02 10.41
C ASP A 161 17.40 -8.51 10.69
N GLU A 162 18.60 -8.82 11.18
CA GLU A 162 19.00 -10.19 11.48
C GLU A 162 18.10 -10.87 12.53
N SER A 163 17.54 -10.10 13.47
CA SER A 163 16.69 -10.64 14.53
C SER A 163 15.34 -11.11 14.01
N ILE A 164 14.77 -10.38 13.04
CA ILE A 164 13.51 -10.72 12.38
C ILE A 164 13.65 -12.04 11.62
N LEU A 165 14.77 -12.25 10.90
CA LEU A 165 15.00 -13.49 10.17
C LEU A 165 15.19 -14.69 11.09
N LYS A 166 15.91 -14.52 12.20
CA LYS A 166 16.06 -15.58 13.21
C LYS A 166 14.73 -15.96 13.86
N GLU A 167 13.89 -14.96 14.16
CA GLU A 167 12.53 -15.21 14.68
C GLU A 167 11.69 -15.95 13.63
N MET A 168 11.71 -15.49 12.38
CA MET A 168 10.95 -16.09 11.27
C MET A 168 11.37 -17.53 10.99
N TRP A 169 12.67 -17.83 10.90
CA TRP A 169 13.16 -19.20 10.63
C TRP A 169 12.96 -20.16 11.81
N GLY A 170 12.73 -19.65 13.02
CA GLY A 170 12.34 -20.46 14.17
C GLY A 170 10.87 -20.93 14.13
N ILE A 171 10.10 -20.52 13.13
CA ILE A 171 8.68 -20.85 12.96
C ILE A 171 8.54 -21.82 11.78
N ASP A 172 7.88 -22.96 11.99
CA ASP A 172 7.67 -23.97 10.94
C ASP A 172 6.49 -23.67 10.02
N GLU A 173 5.45 -22.98 10.51
CA GLU A 173 4.27 -22.68 9.69
C GLU A 173 4.34 -21.29 9.03
N ASP A 174 4.09 -21.27 7.73
CA ASP A 174 4.04 -20.08 6.89
C ASP A 174 3.12 -18.97 7.37
N LEU A 175 1.94 -19.34 7.86
CA LEU A 175 0.98 -18.36 8.33
C LEU A 175 1.58 -17.56 9.48
N PHE A 176 2.29 -18.24 10.39
CA PHE A 176 2.98 -17.61 11.50
C PHE A 176 4.24 -16.85 11.07
N ARG A 177 4.96 -17.31 10.03
CA ARG A 177 6.06 -16.53 9.41
C ARG A 177 5.55 -15.21 8.84
N SER A 178 4.46 -15.24 8.08
CA SER A 178 3.82 -14.04 7.51
C SER A 178 3.31 -13.09 8.61
N VAL A 179 2.71 -13.63 9.68
CA VAL A 179 2.32 -12.83 10.86
C VAL A 179 3.54 -12.19 11.55
N CYS A 180 4.64 -12.93 11.72
CA CYS A 180 5.88 -12.43 12.31
C CYS A 180 6.45 -11.26 11.49
N LEU A 181 6.57 -11.41 10.17
CA LEU A 181 7.05 -10.35 9.29
C LEU A 181 6.16 -9.11 9.32
N ARG A 182 4.83 -9.28 9.36
CA ARG A 182 3.88 -8.16 9.47
C ARG A 182 3.98 -7.42 10.81
N LYS A 183 4.22 -8.14 11.91
CA LYS A 183 4.48 -7.53 13.24
C LYS A 183 5.70 -6.61 13.21
N HIS A 184 6.67 -6.89 12.34
CA HIS A 184 7.86 -6.08 12.10
C HIS A 184 7.70 -5.03 10.99
N GLY A 185 6.46 -4.71 10.61
CA GLY A 185 6.15 -3.58 9.75
C GLY A 185 6.13 -3.87 8.25
N LEU A 186 6.29 -5.12 7.82
CA LEU A 186 6.08 -5.49 6.43
C LEU A 186 4.58 -5.51 6.10
N THR A 187 4.24 -5.12 4.88
CA THR A 187 2.88 -5.31 4.36
C THR A 187 2.59 -6.80 4.13
N SER A 188 1.31 -7.19 4.05
CA SER A 188 0.93 -8.60 3.80
C SER A 188 1.56 -9.13 2.53
N VAL A 189 1.53 -8.35 1.44
CA VAL A 189 2.13 -8.74 0.15
C VAL A 189 3.64 -8.96 0.29
N GLN A 190 4.35 -8.08 0.99
CA GLN A 190 5.80 -8.25 1.20
C GLN A 190 6.13 -9.48 2.05
N ALA A 191 5.37 -9.72 3.11
CA ALA A 191 5.53 -10.87 3.98
C ALA A 191 5.32 -12.18 3.21
N ASP A 192 4.24 -12.27 2.43
CA ASP A 192 3.90 -13.46 1.67
C ASP A 192 4.92 -13.72 0.53
N ILE A 193 5.43 -12.66 -0.12
CA ILE A 193 6.53 -12.78 -1.09
C ILE A 193 7.77 -13.41 -0.45
N ILE A 194 8.18 -12.94 0.73
CA ILE A 194 9.37 -13.46 1.43
C ILE A 194 9.17 -14.92 1.80
N VAL A 195 8.01 -15.27 2.36
CA VAL A 195 7.71 -16.63 2.79
C VAL A 195 7.71 -17.61 1.60
N LYS A 196 7.09 -17.23 0.48
CA LYS A 196 7.10 -18.04 -0.75
C LYS A 196 8.51 -18.17 -1.35
N PHE A 197 9.28 -17.08 -1.36
CA PHE A 197 10.65 -17.12 -1.86
C PHE A 197 11.58 -17.97 -0.97
N ASP A 198 11.43 -17.91 0.36
CA ASP A 198 12.16 -18.73 1.33
C ASP A 198 11.87 -20.24 1.17
N ARG A 199 10.69 -20.59 0.63
CA ARG A 199 10.34 -21.97 0.25
C ARG A 199 10.95 -22.45 -1.07
N GLY A 200 11.63 -21.58 -1.82
CA GLY A 200 12.18 -21.89 -3.13
C GLY A 200 11.23 -21.65 -4.30
N GLU A 201 10.09 -20.96 -4.11
CA GLU A 201 9.25 -20.56 -5.25
C GLU A 201 10.01 -19.56 -6.14
N SER A 202 9.90 -19.73 -7.47
CA SER A 202 10.57 -18.84 -8.40
C SER A 202 9.92 -17.46 -8.44
N VAL A 203 10.71 -16.41 -8.64
CA VAL A 203 10.20 -15.03 -8.73
C VAL A 203 9.06 -14.87 -9.75
N PRO A 204 9.12 -15.45 -10.97
CA PRO A 204 7.99 -15.44 -11.90
C PRO A 204 6.73 -16.11 -11.37
N ASP A 205 6.85 -17.25 -10.68
CA ASP A 205 5.70 -17.99 -10.15
C ASP A 205 5.02 -17.20 -9.03
N ILE A 206 5.81 -16.61 -8.12
CA ILE A 206 5.32 -15.72 -7.06
C ILE A 206 4.58 -14.52 -7.66
N ALA A 207 5.17 -13.90 -8.68
CA ALA A 207 4.56 -12.75 -9.36
C ALA A 207 3.21 -13.12 -10.00
N SER A 208 3.15 -14.29 -10.64
CA SER A 208 1.93 -14.82 -11.27
C SER A 208 0.85 -15.15 -10.24
N ASP A 209 1.18 -15.92 -9.19
CA ASP A 209 0.24 -16.37 -8.16
C ASP A 209 -0.38 -15.19 -7.40
N MET A 210 0.45 -14.19 -7.06
CA MET A 210 0.01 -13.03 -6.29
C MET A 210 -0.55 -11.87 -7.14
N SER A 211 -0.60 -12.02 -8.47
CA SER A 211 -1.02 -10.96 -9.40
C SER A 211 -0.23 -9.64 -9.22
N VAL A 212 1.08 -9.74 -8.98
CA VAL A 212 1.99 -8.58 -8.83
C VAL A 212 3.06 -8.57 -9.93
N SER A 213 3.71 -7.43 -10.13
CA SER A 213 4.79 -7.34 -11.13
C SER A 213 6.06 -8.04 -10.62
N VAL A 214 6.84 -8.63 -11.54
CA VAL A 214 8.17 -9.19 -11.23
C VAL A 214 9.08 -8.16 -10.55
N SER A 215 9.00 -6.88 -10.96
CA SER A 215 9.76 -5.80 -10.32
C SER A 215 9.39 -5.64 -8.85
N THR A 216 8.10 -5.74 -8.52
CA THR A 216 7.61 -5.66 -7.13
C THR A 216 8.15 -6.81 -6.29
N VAL A 217 8.19 -8.02 -6.84
CA VAL A 217 8.78 -9.18 -6.14
C VAL A 217 10.28 -8.97 -5.91
N MET A 218 11.00 -8.52 -6.93
CA MET A 218 12.45 -8.26 -6.82
C MET A 218 12.79 -7.14 -5.83
N ASP A 219 11.97 -6.11 -5.72
CA ASP A 219 12.15 -5.02 -4.74
C ASP A 219 12.06 -5.51 -3.29
N VAL A 220 11.38 -6.65 -3.05
CA VAL A 220 11.24 -7.31 -1.74
C VAL A 220 12.32 -8.37 -1.52
N VAL A 221 12.56 -9.21 -2.52
CA VAL A 221 13.48 -10.35 -2.44
C VAL A 221 14.95 -9.91 -2.35
N LEU A 222 15.36 -8.88 -3.08
CA LEU A 222 16.78 -8.47 -3.11
C LEU A 222 17.32 -8.01 -1.74
N PRO A 223 16.60 -7.16 -0.96
CA PRO A 223 17.01 -6.85 0.41
C PRO A 223 17.10 -8.08 1.32
N PHE A 224 16.12 -8.99 1.21
CA PHE A 224 16.10 -10.25 1.96
C PHE A 224 17.32 -11.12 1.64
N MET A 225 17.61 -11.36 0.36
CA MET A 225 18.77 -12.15 -0.08
C MET A 225 20.08 -11.59 0.46
N ARG A 226 20.29 -10.27 0.40
CA ARG A 226 21.51 -9.63 0.91
C ARG A 226 21.69 -9.82 2.40
N LEU A 227 20.60 -9.77 3.15
CA LEU A 227 20.63 -10.00 4.59
C LEU A 227 20.98 -11.46 4.90
N CYS A 228 20.37 -12.41 4.21
CA CYS A 228 20.70 -13.82 4.37
C CYS A 228 22.14 -14.15 3.96
N GLU A 229 22.66 -13.52 2.89
CA GLU A 229 24.07 -13.60 2.49
C GLU A 229 24.99 -13.07 3.60
N SER A 230 24.63 -11.95 4.24
CA SER A 230 25.40 -11.41 5.37
C SER A 230 25.40 -12.33 6.60
N MET A 231 24.38 -13.18 6.75
CA MET A 231 24.28 -14.21 7.79
C MET A 231 24.98 -15.53 7.39
N GLY A 232 25.54 -15.61 6.18
CA GLY A 232 26.26 -16.79 5.69
C GLY A 232 25.39 -17.86 5.02
N VAL A 233 24.13 -17.56 4.68
CA VAL A 233 23.28 -18.46 3.90
C VAL A 233 23.68 -18.36 2.43
N ARG A 234 24.18 -19.46 1.84
CA ARG A 234 24.80 -19.45 0.50
C ARG A 234 24.00 -20.15 -0.61
N THR A 235 22.93 -20.85 -0.27
CA THR A 235 22.19 -21.66 -1.25
C THR A 235 20.70 -21.45 -1.11
N TRP A 236 20.08 -21.10 -2.22
CA TRP A 236 18.64 -20.98 -2.41
C TRP A 236 18.28 -22.09 -3.40
N SER A 237 17.66 -23.16 -2.90
CA SER A 237 17.26 -24.32 -3.69
C SER A 237 15.88 -24.12 -4.30
#